data_AF-A0A7C4L1M4-F1
#
_entry.id   AF-A0A7C4L1M4-F1
#
_cell.length_a   1.000
_cell.length_b   1.000
_cell.length_c   1.000
_cell.angle_alpha   90.00
_cell.angle_beta   90.00
_cell.angle_gamma   90.00
#
_symmetry.space_group_name_H-M   'P 1'
#
loop_
_entity.id
_entity.type
_entity.pdbx_description
1 polymer ?
#
loop_
_entity_poly.entity_id
_entity_poly.type
_entity_poly.pdbx_seq_one_letter_code
_entity_poly.pdbx_strand_id
1 'polypeptide(L)' 'MAYTTYKTNKAGYEKLLVYWLAVDIYDLTTIFCERYIKKNTRTFDQMVQAARSGKQNITEGSLAKSVESNLKLNRRGAS' A
#
# COMPACT_ATOMS: atom_id res chain seq x y z
N MET A 1 5.22 25.46 -8.39
CA MET A 1 3.93 24.81 -8.07
C MET A 1 4.10 24.08 -6.75
N ALA A 2 3.74 24.75 -5.65
CA ALA A 2 3.92 24.21 -4.31
C ALA A 2 2.83 23.16 -4.03
N TYR A 3 3.23 21.97 -3.57
CA TYR A 3 2.38 20.87 -3.09
C TYR A 3 1.69 21.26 -1.77
N THR A 4 0.92 22.33 -1.81
CA THR A 4 0.16 22.82 -0.67
C THR A 4 -1.10 21.97 -0.55
N THR A 5 -1.16 21.24 0.56
CA THR A 5 -2.36 20.71 1.22
C THR A 5 -2.61 19.19 1.12
N TYR A 6 -1.74 18.39 1.73
CA TYR A 6 -2.13 17.11 2.34
C TYR A 6 -2.49 17.33 3.82
N LYS A 7 -3.40 18.27 4.10
CA LYS A 7 -4.04 18.38 5.42
C LYS A 7 -5.24 17.42 5.46
N THR A 8 -4.96 16.13 5.61
CA THR A 8 -5.91 15.20 6.23
C THR A 8 -5.32 14.82 7.58
N ASN A 9 -6.12 15.05 8.63
CA ASN A 9 -5.70 14.95 10.03
C ASN A 9 -5.78 13.49 10.53
N LYS A 10 -5.30 12.54 9.73
CA LYS A 10 -5.16 11.12 10.09
C LYS A 10 -3.71 10.72 9.87
N ALA A 11 -3.06 10.21 10.92
CA ALA A 11 -1.76 9.57 10.85
C ALA A 11 -1.90 8.18 10.18
N GLY A 12 -2.27 8.17 8.89
CA GLY A 12 -2.54 6.95 8.11
C GLY A 12 -1.34 6.51 7.25
N TYR A 13 -1.40 5.26 6.79
CA TYR A 13 -0.42 4.65 5.87
C TYR A 13 -0.26 5.40 4.54
N GLU A 14 -1.26 6.21 4.18
CA GLU A 14 -1.31 7.06 2.99
C GLU A 14 -0.25 8.18 2.98
N LYS A 15 0.45 8.45 4.10
CA LYS A 15 1.61 9.38 4.11
C LYS A 15 2.95 8.67 3.89
N LEU A 16 2.97 7.34 3.85
CA LEU A 16 4.20 6.59 3.63
C LEU A 16 4.59 6.66 2.15
N LEU A 17 5.80 7.13 1.86
CA LEU A 17 6.37 7.08 0.50
C LEU A 17 6.25 5.68 -0.12
N VAL A 18 6.44 4.64 0.70
CA VAL A 18 6.33 3.23 0.30
C VAL A 18 4.92 2.85 -0.17
N TYR A 19 3.87 3.46 0.39
CA TYR A 19 2.50 3.21 -0.06
C TYR A 19 2.27 3.73 -1.48
N TRP A 20 2.69 4.97 -1.76
CA TRP A 20 2.56 5.56 -3.10
C TRP A 20 3.41 4.84 -4.14
N LEU A 21 4.65 4.46 -3.79
CA LEU A 21 5.49 3.64 -4.66
C LEU A 21 4.83 2.29 -5.00
N ALA A 22 4.14 1.66 -4.06
CA ALA A 22 3.42 0.42 -4.32
C ALA A 22 2.17 0.60 -5.19
N VAL A 23 1.51 1.77 -5.10
CA VAL A 23 0.44 2.15 -6.04
C VAL A 23 1.02 2.31 -7.44
N ASP A 24 2.11 3.05 -7.60
CA ASP A 24 2.76 3.25 -8.91
C ASP A 24 3.21 1.92 -9.52
N ILE A 25 3.83 1.04 -8.72
CA ILE A 25 4.25 -0.30 -9.19
C ILE A 25 3.04 -1.13 -9.66
N TYR A 26 1.91 -1.06 -8.94
CA TYR A 26 0.68 -1.76 -9.34
C TYR A 26 0.14 -1.24 -10.68
N ASP A 27 0.05 0.08 -10.84
CA ASP A 27 -0.47 0.70 -12.06
C ASP A 27 0.45 0.40 -13.25
N LEU A 28 1.76 0.55 -13.08
CA LEU A 28 2.74 0.23 -14.13
C LEU A 28 2.74 -1.25 -14.50
N THR A 29 2.58 -2.15 -13.53
CA THR A 29 2.50 -3.59 -13.79
C THR A 29 1.26 -3.93 -14.59
N THR A 30 0.13 -3.28 -14.28
CA THR A 30 -1.13 -3.48 -15.02
C THR A 30 -1.00 -3.00 -16.46
N ILE A 31 -0.45 -1.79 -16.68
CA ILE A 31 -0.20 -1.25 -18.03
C ILE A 31 0.76 -2.15 -18.82
N PHE A 32 1.83 -2.63 -18.18
CA PHE A 32 2.79 -3.54 -18.81
C PHE A 32 2.10 -4.85 -19.23
N CYS A 33 1.32 -5.47 -18.33
CA CYS A 33 0.62 -6.71 -18.62
C CYS A 33 -0.37 -6.54 -19.76
N GLU A 34 -1.14 -5.46 -19.77
CA GLU A 34 -2.13 -5.18 -20.83
C GLU A 34 -1.50 -4.97 -22.20
N ARG A 35 -0.29 -4.41 -22.26
CA ARG A 35 0.39 -4.07 -23.51
C ARG A 35 1.26 -5.20 -24.05
N TYR A 36 1.92 -5.97 -23.18
CA TYR A 36 2.97 -6.91 -23.58
C TYR A 36 2.68 -8.36 -23.25
N ILE A 37 1.72 -8.65 -22.38
CA ILE A 37 1.35 -10.01 -22.00
C ILE A 37 0.00 -10.35 -22.62
N LYS A 38 -0.08 -11.53 -23.26
CA LYS A 38 -1.33 -12.01 -23.84
C LYS A 38 -2.38 -12.13 -22.72
N LYS A 39 -3.50 -11.42 -22.89
CA LYS A 39 -4.66 -11.47 -21.99
C LYS A 39 -5.17 -12.92 -21.86
N ASN A 40 -5.68 -13.27 -20.68
CA ASN A 40 -6.17 -14.61 -20.32
C ASN A 40 -5.09 -15.71 -20.26
N THR A 41 -3.82 -15.33 -20.08
CA THR A 41 -2.77 -16.30 -19.78
C THR A 41 -2.53 -16.37 -18.28
N ARG A 42 -2.13 -17.55 -17.78
CA ARG A 42 -1.77 -17.71 -16.37
C ARG A 42 -0.69 -16.72 -15.92
N THR A 43 0.25 -16.38 -16.80
CA THR A 43 1.29 -15.38 -16.51
C THR A 43 0.70 -13.99 -16.30
N PHE A 44 -0.27 -13.57 -17.12
CA PHE A 44 -0.98 -12.30 -16.94
C PHE A 44 -1.64 -12.25 -15.55
N ASP A 45 -2.41 -13.28 -15.22
CA ASP A 45 -3.17 -13.33 -13.96
C ASP A 45 -2.24 -13.34 -12.74
N GLN A 46 -1.13 -14.08 -12.81
CA GLN A 46 -0.14 -14.13 -11.73
C GLN A 46 0.53 -12.78 -11.51
N MET A 47 0.91 -12.08 -12.57
CA MET A 47 1.57 -10.77 -12.45
C MET A 47 0.63 -9.72 -11.87
N VAL A 48 -0.62 -9.64 -12.36
CA VAL A 48 -1.61 -8.70 -11.84
C VAL A 48 -1.97 -8.99 -10.38
N GLN A 49 -2.12 -10.27 -10.01
CA GLN A 49 -2.40 -10.66 -8.62
C GLN A 49 -1.22 -10.37 -7.69
N ALA A 50 0.02 -10.62 -8.11
CA ALA A 50 1.21 -10.33 -7.31
C ALA A 50 1.34 -8.82 -7.03
N ALA A 51 1.12 -7.99 -8.06
CA ALA A 51 1.13 -6.54 -7.89
C ALA A 51 0.02 -6.06 -6.94
N ARG A 52 -1.18 -6.65 -7.02
CA ARG A 52 -2.30 -6.34 -6.11
C ARG A 52 -2.00 -6.73 -4.67
N SER A 53 -1.41 -7.92 -4.46
CA SER A 53 -1.01 -8.41 -3.14
C SER A 53 0.07 -7.52 -2.51
N GLY A 54 1.05 -7.04 -3.30
CA GLY A 54 2.08 -6.11 -2.82
C GLY A 54 1.50 -4.84 -2.17
N LYS A 55 0.45 -4.25 -2.77
CA LYS A 55 -0.27 -3.10 -2.21
C LYS A 55 -1.00 -3.46 -0.91
N GLN A 56 -1.68 -4.61 -0.85
CA GLN A 56 -2.41 -5.06 0.34
C GLN A 56 -1.48 -5.30 1.54
N ASN A 57 -0.31 -5.91 1.31
CA ASN A 57 0.67 -6.19 2.35
C ASN A 57 1.14 -4.90 3.06
N ILE A 58 1.26 -3.78 2.33
CA ILE A 58 1.65 -2.49 2.91
C ILE A 58 0.51 -1.88 3.73
N THR A 59 -0.73 -1.98 3.25
CA THR A 59 -1.90 -1.50 4.01
C THR A 59 -2.11 -2.28 5.30
N GLU A 60 -2.00 -3.61 5.26
CA GLU A 60 -2.15 -4.49 6.43
C GLU A 60 -0.99 -4.31 7.42
N GLY A 61 0.25 -4.28 6.92
CA GLY A 61 1.44 -4.08 7.76
C GLY A 61 1.47 -2.72 8.45
N SER A 62 1.02 -1.67 7.78
CA SER A 62 0.92 -0.35 8.40
C SER A 62 -0.23 -0.25 9.40
N LEU A 63 -1.34 -0.94 9.17
CA LEU A 63 -2.44 -1.03 10.13
C LEU A 63 -2.01 -1.82 11.39
N ALA A 64 -1.30 -2.93 11.21
CA ALA A 64 -0.79 -3.75 12.31
C ALA A 64 0.18 -2.96 13.22
N LYS A 65 1.12 -2.20 12.65
CA LYS A 65 2.02 -1.31 13.43
C LYS A 65 1.25 -0.22 14.19
N SER A 66 0.21 0.34 13.60
CA SER A 66 -0.65 1.33 14.26
C SER A 66 -1.37 0.71 15.46
N VAL A 67 -1.96 -0.49 15.30
CA VAL A 67 -2.65 -1.21 16.39
C VAL A 67 -1.67 -1.59 17.50
N GLU A 68 -0.50 -2.12 17.17
CA GLU A 68 0.53 -2.50 18.16
C GLU A 68 1.03 -1.28 18.95
N SER A 69 1.26 -0.14 18.28
CA SER A 69 1.66 1.12 18.94
C SER A 69 0.59 1.61 19.91
N ASN A 70 -0.68 1.60 19.52
CA ASN A 70 -1.80 1.97 20.39
C ASN A 70 -1.94 1.04 21.60
N LEU A 71 -1.80 -0.28 21.39
CA LEU A 71 -1.88 -1.26 22.46
C LEU A 71 -0.72 -1.09 23.46
N LYS A 72 0.50 -0.82 22.99
CA LYS A 72 1.68 -0.56 23.83
C LYS A 72 1.54 0.73 24.65
N LEU A 73 0.89 1.76 24.09
CA LEU A 73 0.61 3.03 24.78
C LEU A 73 -0.39 2.84 25.93
N ASN A 74 -1.50 2.14 25.69
CA ASN A 74 -2.49 1.86 26.73
C ASN A 74 -1.93 1.01 27.88
N ARG A 75 -1.00 0.10 27.60
CA ARG A 75 -0.36 -0.73 28.65
C ARG A 75 0.69 -0.01 29.48
N ARG A 76 1.12 1.20 29.09
CA ARG A 76 2.08 2.03 29.85
C ARG A 76 1.40 3.06 30.76
N GLY A 77 0.09 3.26 30.65
CA GLY A 77 -0.71 4.10 31.56
C GLY A 77 -1.45 3.32 32.66
N ALA A 78 -1.25 2.00 32.72
CA ALA A 78 -1.79 1.12 33.75
C ALA A 78 -0.62 0.55 34.58
N SER A 79 0.03 1.42 35.36
CA SER A 79 0.97 1.09 36.43
C SER A 79 0.90 2.17 37.49
#